data_AF-A0A0B2A883-F1
#
_entry.id   AF-A0A0B2A883-F1
#
_cell.length_a   1.000
_cell.length_b   1.000
_cell.length_c   1.000
_cell.angle_alpha   90.00
_cell.angle_beta   90.00
_cell.angle_gamma   90.00
#
_symmetry.space_group_name_H-M   'P 1'
#
loop_
_entity.id
_entity.type
_entity.pdbx_description
1 polymer ?
#
loop_
_entity_poly.entity_id
_entity_poly.type
_entity_poly.pdbx_seq_one_letter_code
_entity_poly.pdbx_strand_id
1 'polypeptide(L)'
;MATNLRLRPDEEAALKAESERTGLSQQAILRRAIDEYLGLAPKPRAKKLPDWVIPATEPYRRIEPSLVLPDGVTTLDLLDREDRL
;
A
#
# COMPACT_ATOMS: atom_id res chain seq x y z
N MET A 1 -25.50 14.47 3.62
CA MET A 1 -25.18 15.83 4.12
C MET A 1 -23.77 16.17 3.69
N ALA A 2 -23.50 17.41 3.28
CA ALA A 2 -22.17 17.85 2.91
C ALA A 2 -21.50 18.53 4.11
N THR A 3 -20.29 18.11 4.44
CA THR A 3 -19.49 18.71 5.53
C THR A 3 -18.44 19.63 4.91
N ASN A 4 -18.43 20.90 5.31
CA ASN A 4 -17.40 21.83 4.86
C ASN A 4 -16.22 21.77 5.83
N LEU A 5 -15.18 21.02 5.46
CA LEU A 5 -13.98 20.82 6.25
C LEU A 5 -12.90 21.81 5.80
N ARG A 6 -12.33 22.56 6.74
CA ARG A 6 -11.17 23.41 6.48
C ARG A 6 -9.90 22.61 6.72
N LEU A 7 -9.33 22.10 5.64
CA LEU A 7 -8.05 21.41 5.66
C LEU A 7 -6.90 22.42 5.51
N ARG A 8 -5.76 22.09 6.10
CA ARG A 8 -4.52 22.78 5.77
C ARG A 8 -4.06 22.38 4.36
N PRO A 9 -3.28 23.23 3.66
CA PRO A 9 -2.89 22.95 2.27
C PRO A 9 -2.12 21.63 2.10
N ASP A 10 -1.32 21.24 3.09
CA ASP A 10 -0.59 19.96 3.11
C ASP A 10 -1.53 18.76 3.30
N GLU A 11 -2.55 18.89 4.13
CA GLU A 11 -3.58 17.86 4.34
C GLU A 11 -4.44 17.65 3.08
N GLU A 12 -4.80 18.74 2.39
CA GLU A 12 -5.53 18.66 1.12
C GLU A 12 -4.70 17.97 0.03
N ALA A 13 -3.42 18.35 -0.09
CA ALA A 13 -2.50 17.72 -1.04
C ALA A 13 -2.33 16.22 -0.75
N ALA A 14 -2.17 15.85 0.53
CA ALA A 14 -2.05 14.45 0.94
C ALA A 14 -3.34 13.67 0.64
N LEU A 15 -4.52 14.24 0.92
CA LEU A 15 -5.81 13.60 0.64
C LEU A 15 -6.03 13.40 -0.87
N LYS A 16 -5.62 14.38 -1.68
CA LYS A 16 -5.69 14.27 -3.14
C LYS A 16 -4.76 13.17 -3.68
N ALA A 17 -3.51 13.14 -3.23
CA ALA A 17 -2.57 12.09 -3.62
C ALA A 17 -3.08 10.69 -3.23
N GLU A 18 -3.69 10.56 -2.05
CA GLU A 18 -4.27 9.28 -1.60
C GLU A 18 -5.49 8.86 -2.44
N SER A 19 -6.31 9.83 -2.88
CA SER A 19 -7.42 9.61 -3.82
C SER A 19 -6.93 9.08 -5.15
N GLU A 20 -5.88 9.67 -5.71
CA GLU A 20 -5.27 9.20 -6.97
C GLU A 20 -4.64 7.81 -6.81
N ARG A 21 -3.96 7.56 -5.69
CA ARG A 21 -3.30 6.28 -5.42
C ARG A 21 -4.29 5.12 -5.26
N THR A 22 -5.43 5.37 -4.62
CA THR A 22 -6.40 4.33 -4.29
C THR A 22 -7.57 4.25 -5.28
N GLY A 23 -7.74 5.28 -6.11
CA GLY A 23 -8.90 5.44 -6.99
C GLY A 23 -10.20 5.78 -6.26
N LEU A 24 -10.16 5.96 -4.94
CA LEU A 24 -11.33 6.32 -4.12
C LEU A 24 -11.54 7.83 -4.13
N SER A 25 -12.79 8.28 -4.03
CA SER A 25 -13.05 9.72 -3.86
C SER A 25 -12.54 10.20 -2.50
N GLN A 26 -12.12 11.46 -2.43
CA GLN A 26 -11.65 12.08 -1.19
C GLN A 26 -12.67 11.95 -0.04
N GLN A 27 -13.97 12.06 -0.34
CA GLN A 27 -15.05 11.88 0.64
C GLN A 27 -15.15 10.44 1.14
N ALA A 28 -14.91 9.45 0.28
CA ALA A 28 -14.90 8.04 0.69
C ALA A 28 -13.70 7.74 1.61
N ILE A 29 -12.54 8.33 1.31
CA ILE A 29 -11.34 8.22 2.16
C ILE A 29 -11.61 8.84 3.53
N LEU A 30 -12.14 10.06 3.57
CA LEU A 30 -12.47 10.73 4.84
C LEU A 30 -13.49 9.93 5.65
N ARG A 31 -14.55 9.40 5.01
CA ARG A 31 -15.54 8.58 5.71
C ARG A 31 -14.90 7.33 6.30
N ARG A 32 -14.09 6.61 5.53
CA ARG A 32 -13.37 5.44 6.02
C ARG A 32 -12.46 5.78 7.19
N ALA A 33 -11.71 6.88 7.11
CA ALA A 33 -10.83 7.32 8.18
C ALA A 33 -11.62 7.65 9.46
N ILE A 34 -12.77 8.32 9.33
CA ILE A 34 -13.67 8.60 10.46
C ILE A 34 -14.24 7.30 11.04
N ASP A 35 -14.72 6.39 10.18
CA ASP A 35 -15.29 5.11 10.61
C ASP A 35 -14.25 4.26 11.35
N GLU A 36 -13.00 4.27 10.89
CA GLU A 36 -11.89 3.58 11.55
C GLU A 36 -11.50 4.26 12.86
N TYR A 37 -11.31 5.58 12.86
CA TYR A 37 -10.91 6.36 14.04
C TYR A 37 -11.94 6.28 15.16
N LEU A 38 -13.22 6.36 14.82
CA LEU A 38 -14.33 6.26 15.78
C LEU A 38 -14.77 4.81 16.03
N GLY A 39 -14.17 3.83 15.36
CA GLY A 39 -14.52 2.42 15.51
C GLY A 39 -15.94 2.05 15.06
N LEU A 40 -16.52 2.84 14.14
CA LEU A 40 -17.84 2.63 13.56
C LEU A 40 -17.83 1.60 12.42
N ALA A 41 -16.65 1.34 11.84
CA ALA A 41 -16.51 0.27 10.87
C ALA A 41 -16.67 -1.10 11.55
N PRO A 42 -17.42 -2.04 10.95
CA PRO A 42 -17.46 -3.41 11.45
C PRO A 42 -16.05 -3.98 11.39
N LYS A 43 -15.47 -4.31 12.56
CA LYS A 43 -14.12 -4.90 12.60
C LYS A 43 -14.14 -6.18 11.76
N PRO A 44 -13.30 -6.29 10.70
CA PRO A 44 -13.22 -7.53 9.96
C PRO A 44 -12.77 -8.60 10.96
N ARG A 45 -13.61 -9.62 11.15
CA ARG A 45 -13.31 -10.74 12.03
C ARG A 45 -11.97 -11.32 11.56
N ALA A 46 -10.91 -11.14 12.35
CA ALA A 46 -9.58 -11.57 11.97
C ALA A 46 -9.66 -13.05 11.60
N LYS A 47 -9.33 -13.37 10.34
CA LYS A 47 -9.27 -14.76 9.90
C LYS A 47 -8.17 -15.42 10.72
N LYS A 48 -8.53 -16.42 11.51
CA LYS A 48 -7.56 -17.20 12.27
C LYS A 48 -6.60 -17.84 11.26
N LEU A 49 -5.33 -17.45 11.32
CA LEU A 49 -4.31 -18.03 10.45
C LEU A 49 -4.08 -19.50 10.89
N PRO A 50 -3.72 -20.38 9.95
CA PRO A 50 -3.28 -21.74 10.28
C PRO A 50 -2.09 -21.72 11.24
N ASP A 51 -1.97 -22.75 12.09
CA ASP A 51 -0.97 -22.80 13.16
C ASP A 51 0.49 -22.86 12.67
N TRP A 52 0.71 -23.19 11.39
CA TRP A 52 2.03 -23.21 10.75
C TRP A 52 2.44 -21.85 10.17
N VAL A 53 1.53 -20.86 10.16
CA VAL A 53 1.84 -19.49 9.71
C VAL A 53 2.42 -18.72 10.87
N ILE A 54 3.71 -18.41 10.78
CA ILE A 54 4.37 -17.48 11.69
C ILE A 54 4.05 -16.06 11.20
N PRO A 55 3.32 -15.24 11.96
CA PRO A 55 3.01 -13.89 11.55
C PRO A 55 4.30 -13.06 11.49
N ALA A 56 4.37 -12.12 10.55
CA ALA A 56 5.50 -11.21 10.46
C ALA A 56 5.63 -10.42 11.76
N THR A 57 6.79 -10.49 12.40
CA THR A 57 7.13 -9.74 13.61
C THR A 57 7.53 -8.30 13.31
N GLU A 58 7.87 -8.02 12.06
CA GLU A 58 8.37 -6.73 11.61
C GLU A 58 7.56 -6.23 10.40
N PRO A 59 7.41 -4.90 10.26
CA PRO A 59 6.81 -4.32 9.06
C PRO A 59 7.59 -4.70 7.80
N TYR A 60 6.89 -4.92 6.70
CA TYR A 60 7.52 -5.11 5.40
C TYR A 60 8.38 -3.89 5.04
N ARG A 61 9.68 -4.11 4.82
CA ARG A 61 10.61 -3.06 4.40
C ARG A 61 10.88 -3.19 2.91
N ARG A 62 10.59 -2.12 2.17
CA ARG A 62 10.97 -2.02 0.76
C ARG A 62 12.48 -1.78 0.68
N ILE A 63 13.20 -2.66 -0.01
CA ILE A 63 14.64 -2.51 -0.25
C ILE A 63 14.87 -1.80 -1.58
N GLU A 64 15.90 -0.95 -1.63
CA GLU A 64 16.38 -0.36 -2.89
C GLU A 64 17.37 -1.33 -3.56
N PRO A 65 17.25 -1.58 -4.87
CA PRO A 65 18.17 -2.47 -5.58
C PRO A 65 19.60 -1.92 -5.52
N SER A 66 20.56 -2.74 -5.09
CA SER A 66 21.97 -2.33 -4.99
C SER A 66 22.72 -2.40 -6.33
N LEU A 67 22.14 -3.05 -7.34
CA LEU A 67 22.73 -3.22 -8.67
C LEU A 67 21.67 -2.93 -9.73
N VAL A 68 22.06 -2.13 -10.71
CA VAL A 68 21.24 -1.77 -11.87
C VAL A 68 21.92 -2.33 -13.11
N LEU A 69 21.15 -3.05 -13.93
CA LEU A 69 21.68 -3.60 -15.17
C LEU A 69 21.87 -2.50 -16.20
N PRO A 70 22.93 -2.58 -17.03
CA PRO A 70 23.11 -1.65 -18.13
C PRO A 70 21.93 -1.69 -19.11
N ASP A 71 21.68 -0.57 -19.77
CA ASP A 71 20.60 -0.46 -20.73
C ASP A 71 20.72 -1.49 -21.86
N GLY A 72 19.62 -2.21 -22.11
CA GLY A 72 19.55 -3.27 -23.11
C GLY A 72 19.98 -4.65 -22.63
N VAL A 73 20.46 -4.79 -21.38
CA VAL A 73 20.76 -6.09 -20.76
C VAL A 73 19.58 -6.54 -19.91
N THR A 74 19.01 -7.69 -20.24
CA THR A 74 17.94 -8.28 -19.43
C THR A 74 18.53 -9.23 -18.41
N THR A 75 17.80 -9.49 -17.32
CA THR A 75 18.23 -10.47 -16.31
C THR A 75 18.45 -11.86 -16.92
N LEU A 76 17.75 -12.20 -18.01
CA LEU A 76 17.91 -13.46 -18.73
C LEU A 76 19.26 -13.55 -19.47
N ASP A 77 19.83 -12.41 -19.86
CA ASP A 77 21.15 -12.34 -20.49
C ASP A 77 22.29 -12.56 -19.49
N LEU A 78 21.99 -12.46 -18.19
CA LEU A 78 22.91 -12.84 -17.10
C LEU A 78 22.82 -14.32 -16.73
N LEU A 79 21.76 -15.00 -17.18
CA LEU A 79 21.54 -16.42 -16.92
C LEU A 79 22.18 -17.24 -18.05
N ASP A 80 23.05 -18.17 -17.65
CA ASP A 80 23.66 -19.12 -18.56
C ASP A 80 22.61 -20.08 -19.14
N ARG A 81 22.94 -20.74 -20.25
CA ARG A 81 21.98 -21.53 -21.04
C ARG A 81 21.27 -22.63 -20.24
N GLU A 82 21.90 -23.13 -19.18
CA GLU A 82 21.41 -24.21 -18.31
C GLU A 82 20.40 -23.71 -17.27
N ASP A 83 20.38 -22.40 -17.00
CA ASP A 83 19.49 -21.77 -16.01
C ASP A 83 18.17 -21.26 -16.63
N ARG A 84 17.96 -21.47 -17.94
CA ARG A 84 16.80 -20.98 -18.71
C ARG A 84 15.69 -22.03 -18.89
N LEU A 85 15.39 -22.81 -17.85
CA LEU A 85 14.34 -23.86 -17.85
C LEU A 85 12.96 -23.32 -17.47
#